data_AF-A0AAD5LID6-F1
#
_entry.id   AF-A0AAD5LID6-F1
#
_cell.length_a   1.000
_cell.length_b   1.000
_cell.length_c   1.000
_cell.angle_alpha   90.00
_cell.angle_beta   90.00
_cell.angle_gamma   90.00
#
_symmetry.space_group_name_H-M   'P 1'
#
loop_
_entity.id
_entity.type
_entity.pdbx_description
1 polymer ?
#
loop_
_entity_poly.entity_id
_entity_poly.type
_entity_poly.pdbx_seq_one_letter_code
_entity_poly.pdbx_strand_id
1 'polypeptide(L)'
;MSTGVARKSINIFQALVPTRHYGVGKKATRAIWDRFPEPSYWEITRILPSPDLKHGKVYGRLTFRGKTDPAEKRINGPLKRDWRLVDQA
;
A
#
# COMPACT_ATOMS: atom_id res chain seq x y z
N MET A 1 15.83 -9.32 -22.67
CA MET A 1 14.39 -9.63 -22.72
C MET A 1 13.90 -9.70 -21.28
N SER A 2 13.26 -8.66 -20.76
CA SER A 2 12.73 -8.70 -19.39
C SER A 2 11.43 -9.48 -19.41
N THR A 3 11.44 -10.68 -18.83
CA THR A 3 10.23 -11.48 -18.61
C THR A 3 9.23 -10.66 -17.79
N GLY A 4 8.18 -10.17 -18.44
CA GLY A 4 7.12 -9.43 -17.78
C GLY A 4 6.33 -10.37 -16.88
N VAL A 5 6.74 -10.51 -15.62
CA VAL A 5 5.89 -11.11 -14.59
C VAL A 5 4.64 -10.25 -14.51
N ALA A 6 3.49 -10.81 -14.91
CA ALA A 6 2.20 -10.16 -14.74
C ALA A 6 2.06 -9.78 -13.26
N ARG A 7 2.03 -8.47 -12.97
CA ARG A 7 1.92 -8.02 -11.58
C ARG A 7 0.57 -8.45 -11.01
N LYS A 8 0.61 -9.20 -9.90
CA LYS A 8 -0.58 -9.74 -9.24
C LYS A 8 -1.50 -8.57 -8.83
N SER A 9 -2.74 -8.58 -9.33
CA SER A 9 -3.75 -7.57 -9.01
C SER A 9 -4.39 -7.83 -7.64
N ILE A 10 -3.77 -7.27 -6.60
CA ILE A 10 -4.19 -7.46 -5.19
C ILE A 10 -4.64 -6.14 -4.56
N ASN A 11 -5.49 -6.27 -3.55
CA ASN A 11 -5.86 -5.14 -2.69
C ASN A 11 -4.88 -4.96 -1.52
N ILE A 12 -5.03 -3.86 -0.78
CA ILE A 12 -4.09 -3.54 0.30
C ILE A 12 -4.13 -4.55 1.46
N PHE A 13 -5.29 -5.15 1.74
CA PHE A 13 -5.42 -6.16 2.80
C PHE A 13 -4.72 -7.46 2.41
N GLN A 14 -4.87 -7.89 1.16
CA GLN A 14 -4.14 -9.03 0.61
C GLN A 14 -2.62 -8.81 0.63
N ALA A 15 -2.16 -7.57 0.49
CA ALA A 15 -0.75 -7.22 0.58
C ALA A 15 -0.23 -7.17 2.03
N LEU A 16 -1.03 -6.63 2.97
CA LEU A 16 -0.59 -6.32 4.32
C LEU A 16 -0.87 -7.44 5.34
N VAL A 17 -2.05 -8.06 5.31
CA VAL A 17 -2.49 -9.06 6.30
C VAL A 17 -1.52 -10.24 6.43
N PRO A 18 -0.94 -10.79 5.35
CA PRO A 18 0.01 -11.90 5.47
C PRO A 18 1.34 -11.52 6.14
N THR A 19 1.61 -10.23 6.35
CA THR A 19 2.86 -9.75 6.94
C THR A 19 2.77 -9.59 8.45
N ARG A 20 3.92 -9.63 9.13
CA ARG A 20 4.00 -9.42 10.58
C ARG A 20 3.34 -8.10 10.98
N HIS A 21 2.56 -8.14 12.07
CA HIS A 21 1.76 -7.01 12.57
C HIS A 21 0.86 -6.36 11.51
N TYR A 22 0.35 -7.15 10.56
CA TYR A 22 -0.48 -6.70 9.44
C TYR A 22 0.15 -5.53 8.66
N GLY A 23 1.48 -5.50 8.58
CA GLY A 23 2.22 -4.56 7.75
C GLY A 23 2.36 -3.15 8.29
N VAL A 24 2.06 -2.90 9.57
CA VAL A 24 2.42 -1.64 10.23
C VAL A 24 3.93 -1.41 10.12
N GLY A 25 4.33 -0.19 9.74
CA GLY A 25 5.71 0.21 9.44
C GLY A 25 6.14 -0.06 7.99
N LYS A 26 5.40 -0.87 7.23
CA LYS A 26 5.71 -1.08 5.80
C LYS A 26 5.24 0.08 4.94
N LYS A 27 5.83 0.19 3.75
CA LYS A 27 5.37 1.09 2.69
C LYS A 27 4.56 0.32 1.65
N ALA A 28 3.44 0.88 1.24
CA ALA A 28 2.58 0.33 0.19
C ALA A 28 2.30 1.40 -0.87
N THR A 29 2.27 1.01 -2.14
CA THR A 29 2.03 1.90 -3.26
C THR A 29 0.96 1.35 -4.21
N ARG A 30 0.44 2.21 -5.09
CA ARG A 30 -0.51 1.84 -6.13
C ARG A 30 0.17 1.86 -7.49
N ALA A 31 -0.09 0.88 -8.34
CA ALA A 31 0.47 0.80 -9.69
C ALA A 31 0.11 2.01 -10.56
N ILE A 32 -1.04 2.67 -10.33
CA ILE A 32 -1.40 3.91 -11.03
C ILE A 32 -0.44 5.09 -10.76
N TRP A 33 0.40 5.00 -9.74
CA TRP A 33 1.39 6.01 -9.41
C TRP A 33 2.72 5.81 -10.13
N ASP A 34 2.93 4.66 -10.79
CA ASP A 34 4.15 4.36 -11.56
C ASP A 34 4.38 5.34 -12.73
N ARG A 35 3.34 6.08 -13.13
CA ARG A 35 3.43 7.16 -14.12
C ARG A 35 4.22 8.38 -13.63
N PHE A 36 4.47 8.49 -12.33
CA PHE A 36 5.23 9.58 -11.74
C PHE A 36 6.66 9.10 -11.46
N PRO A 37 7.69 9.84 -11.89
CA PRO A 37 9.07 9.49 -11.61
C PRO A 37 9.43 9.65 -10.13
N GLU A 38 8.73 10.51 -9.41
CA GLU A 38 8.97 10.76 -7.99
C GLU A 38 8.25 9.72 -7.11
N PRO A 39 8.81 9.34 -5.95
CA PRO A 39 8.25 8.28 -5.12
C PRO A 39 6.86 8.65 -4.61
N SER A 40 5.94 7.68 -4.69
CA SER A 40 4.59 7.79 -4.13
C SER A 40 4.25 6.51 -3.37
N TYR A 41 3.97 6.62 -2.08
CA TYR A 41 3.63 5.50 -1.21
C TYR A 41 2.88 5.98 0.04
N TRP A 42 2.20 5.05 0.68
CA TRP A 42 1.73 5.18 2.04
C TRP A 42 2.67 4.43 2.98
N GLU A 43 3.12 5.08 4.04
CA GLU A 43 3.70 4.39 5.20
C GLU A 43 2.57 3.98 6.14
N ILE A 44 2.41 2.68 6.37
CA ILE A 44 1.28 2.15 7.14
C ILE A 44 1.52 2.36 8.63
N THR A 45 0.63 3.09 9.28
CA THR A 45 0.71 3.39 10.71
C THR A 45 -0.27 2.56 11.53
N ARG A 46 -1.43 2.22 10.95
CA ARG A 46 -2.47 1.43 11.62
C ARG A 46 -3.39 0.74 10.62
N ILE A 47 -3.82 -0.46 10.97
CA ILE A 47 -4.77 -1.25 10.19
C ILE A 47 -5.78 -1.92 11.12
N LEU A 48 -7.05 -1.86 10.71
CA LEU A 48 -8.18 -2.47 11.38
C LEU A 48 -8.91 -3.34 10.36
N PRO A 49 -8.45 -4.59 10.13
CA PRO A 49 -9.13 -5.50 9.23
C PRO A 49 -10.46 -5.94 9.85
N SER A 50 -11.42 -6.30 9.02
CA SER A 50 -12.61 -7.04 9.44
C SER A 50 -12.26 -8.44 9.92
N PRO A 51 -13.19 -9.14 10.60
CA PRO A 51 -12.98 -10.52 11.05
C PRO A 51 -12.60 -11.51 9.92
N ASP A 52 -13.09 -11.29 8.70
CA ASP A 52 -12.76 -12.11 7.53
C ASP A 52 -11.43 -11.74 6.85
N LEU A 53 -10.76 -10.68 7.35
CA LEU A 53 -9.48 -10.14 6.89
C LEU A 53 -9.45 -9.62 5.44
N LYS A 54 -10.60 -9.48 4.77
CA LYS A 54 -10.66 -9.09 3.34
C LYS A 54 -10.83 -7.60 3.11
N HIS A 55 -11.32 -6.86 4.11
CA HIS A 55 -11.56 -5.43 4.05
C HIS A 55 -11.40 -4.76 5.43
N GLY A 56 -11.74 -3.48 5.56
CA GLY A 56 -11.65 -2.75 6.82
C GLY A 56 -11.16 -1.32 6.65
N LYS A 57 -10.41 -0.83 7.63
CA LYS A 57 -9.82 0.52 7.62
C LYS A 57 -8.30 0.42 7.67
N VAL A 58 -7.62 1.20 6.84
CA VAL A 58 -6.16 1.32 6.85
C VAL A 58 -5.81 2.80 6.94
N TYR A 59 -4.79 3.11 7.71
CA TYR A 59 -4.29 4.46 7.96
C TYR A 59 -2.79 4.49 7.70
N GLY A 60 -2.32 5.66 7.30
CA GLY A 60 -0.90 5.88 7.04
C GLY A 60 -0.54 7.33 6.81
N ARG A 61 0.75 7.59 6.62
CA ARG A 61 1.28 8.87 6.14
C ARG A 61 1.53 8.79 4.65
N LEU A 62 1.06 9.78 3.90
CA LEU A 62 1.20 9.81 2.44
C LEU A 62 2.49 10.52 2.07
N THR A 63 3.35 9.85 1.31
CA THR A 63 4.31 10.52 0.43
C THR A 63 3.73 10.47 -0.98
N PHE A 64 3.45 11.63 -1.58
CA PHE A 64 2.99 11.71 -2.97
C PHE A 64 3.93 12.59 -3.76
N ARG A 65 4.49 12.02 -4.83
CA ARG A 65 5.49 12.65 -5.69
C ARG A 65 6.63 13.33 -4.89
N GLY A 66 7.21 12.57 -3.96
CA GLY A 66 8.31 13.02 -3.10
C GLY A 66 7.91 13.95 -1.93
N LYS A 67 6.65 14.42 -1.86
CA LYS A 67 6.17 15.28 -0.77
C LYS A 67 5.46 14.46 0.29
N THR A 68 5.98 14.48 1.51
CA THR A 68 5.40 13.75 2.65
C THR A 68 4.45 14.64 3.43
N ASP A 69 3.25 14.12 3.66
CA ASP A 69 2.30 14.68 4.60
C ASP A 69 2.59 14.10 6.01
N PRO A 70 2.86 14.94 7.02
CA PRO A 70 3.19 14.46 8.36
C PRO A 70 1.98 13.84 9.08
N ALA A 71 0.75 14.16 8.66
CA ALA A 71 -0.46 13.69 9.32
C ALA A 71 -0.81 12.25 8.92
N GLU A 72 -1.20 11.44 9.91
CA GLU A 72 -1.87 10.18 9.63
C GLU A 72 -3.23 10.46 8.99
N LYS A 73 -3.53 9.74 7.90
CA LYS A 73 -4.81 9.81 7.20
C LYS A 73 -5.33 8.42 6.91
N ARG A 74 -6.66 8.30 6.79
CA ARG A 74 -7.29 7.09 6.28
C ARG A 74 -6.96 6.93 4.80
N ILE A 75 -6.53 5.74 4.41
CA ILE A 75 -6.25 5.41 3.01
C ILE A 75 -7.57 5.28 2.24
N ASN A 76 -7.65 5.98 1.12
CA ASN A 76 -8.78 5.91 0.19
C ASN A 76 -8.60 4.77 -0.82
N GLY A 77 -9.70 4.11 -1.19
CA GLY A 77 -9.69 2.99 -2.15
C GLY A 77 -8.85 1.77 -1.73
N PRO A 78 -8.88 1.31 -0.46
CA PRO A 78 -8.03 0.19 -0.01
C PRO A 78 -8.36 -1.14 -0.72
N LEU A 79 -9.56 -1.26 -1.32
CA LEU A 79 -10.01 -2.44 -2.05
C LEU A 79 -9.68 -2.43 -3.56
N LYS A 80 -9.10 -1.35 -4.09
CA LYS A 80 -8.62 -1.34 -5.48
C LYS A 80 -7.56 -2.43 -5.66
N ARG A 81 -7.44 -3.00 -6.86
CA ARG A 81 -6.58 -4.18 -7.10
C ARG A 81 -5.25 -3.83 -7.76
N ASP A 82 -4.71 -2.69 -7.37
CA ASP A 82 -3.46 -2.12 -7.88
C ASP A 82 -2.44 -1.86 -6.77
N TRP A 83 -2.64 -2.43 -5.58
CA TRP A 83 -1.72 -2.25 -4.45
C TRP A 83 -0.55 -3.22 -4.52
N ARG A 84 0.59 -2.76 -4.01
CA ARG A 84 1.80 -3.58 -3.78
C ARG A 84 2.59 -3.02 -2.60
N LEU A 85 3.34 -3.89 -1.93
CA LEU A 85 4.36 -3.43 -0.99
C LEU A 85 5.52 -2.80 -1.77
N VAL A 86 6.10 -1.75 -1.21
CA VAL A 86 7.39 -1.25 -1.66
C VAL A 86 8.42 -2.11 -0.93
N ASP A 87 9.03 -3.05 -1.63
CA ASP A 87 10.16 -3.79 -1.10
C ASP A 87 11.29 -2.77 -0.88
N GLN A 88 11.78 -2.67 0.35
CA GLN A 88 13.05 -2.01 0.60
C GLN A 88 14.12 -2.99 0.12
N ALA A 89 14.85 -2.60 -0.93
CA ALA A 89 16.11 -3.23 -1.29
C ALA A 89 17.09 -3.19 -0.11
#